data_AF-H8WZQ5-F1
#
_entry.id   AF-H8WZQ5-F1
#
_cell.length_a   1.000
_cell.length_b   1.000
_cell.length_c   1.000
_cell.angle_alpha   90.00
_cell.angle_beta   90.00
_cell.angle_gamma   90.00
#
_symmetry.space_group_name_H-M   'P 1'
#
loop_
_entity.id
_entity.type
_entity.pdbx_description
1 polymer ?
#
loop_
_entity_poly.entity_id
_entity_poly.type
_entity_poly.pdbx_seq_one_letter_code
_entity_poly.pdbx_strand_id
1 'polypeptide(L)' 'MGLYQKWMSLPAKARYYVGFSTIIMALIGDYVTTRINDEVKARDSIIAQMEYEAQQKKN' A
#
# COMPACT_ATOMS: atom_id res chain seq x y z
N MET A 1 -6.70 29.29 15.54
CA MET A 1 -7.69 28.39 14.91
C MET A 1 -7.19 26.97 14.96
N GLY A 2 -7.98 26.04 15.50
CA GLY A 2 -7.68 24.61 15.44
C GLY A 2 -7.72 24.07 14.01
N LEU A 3 -7.11 22.91 13.76
CA LEU A 3 -7.07 22.27 12.44
C LEU A 3 -8.48 22.05 11.86
N TYR A 4 -9.43 21.65 12.71
CA TYR A 4 -10.83 21.50 12.33
C TYR A 4 -11.48 22.82 11.90
N GLN A 5 -11.20 23.93 12.61
CA GLN A 5 -11.71 25.25 12.22
C GLN A 5 -11.13 25.71 10.88
N LYS A 6 -9.84 25.43 10.62
CA LYS A 6 -9.22 25.71 9.32
C LYS A 6 -9.86 24.86 8.21
N TRP A 7 -10.16 23.59 8.47
CA TRP A 7 -10.87 22.74 7.52
C TRP A 7 -12.28 23.26 7.21
N MET A 8 -13.04 23.66 8.24
CA MET A 8 -14.40 24.18 8.07
C MET A 8 -14.43 25.57 7.41
N SER A 9 -13.34 26.33 7.46
CA SER A 9 -13.23 27.60 6.73
C SER A 9 -13.09 27.41 5.21
N LEU A 10 -12.80 26.20 4.73
CA LEU A 10 -12.70 25.93 3.31
C LEU A 10 -14.10 25.84 2.65
N PRO A 11 -14.25 26.32 1.40
CA PRO A 11 -15.46 26.13 0.61
C PRO A 11 -15.84 24.64 0.52
N ALA A 12 -17.14 24.34 0.52
CA ALA A 12 -17.63 22.96 0.47
C ALA A 12 -17.03 22.14 -0.70
N LYS A 13 -16.89 22.77 -1.88
CA LYS A 13 -16.27 22.16 -3.06
C LYS A 13 -14.81 21.74 -2.80
N ALA A 14 -14.03 22.57 -2.11
CA ALA A 14 -12.64 22.26 -1.79
C ALA A 14 -12.54 21.09 -0.80
N ARG A 15 -13.43 21.04 0.20
CA ARG A 15 -13.50 19.93 1.16
C ARG A 15 -13.85 18.61 0.46
N TYR A 16 -14.84 18.61 -0.43
CA TYR A 16 -15.21 17.42 -1.19
C TYR A 16 -14.11 16.99 -2.16
N TYR A 17 -13.45 17.93 -2.83
CA TYR A 17 -12.34 17.64 -3.71
C TYR A 17 -11.20 16.94 -2.96
N VAL A 18 -10.74 17.54 -1.85
CA VAL A 18 -9.65 16.98 -1.04
C VAL A 18 -10.03 15.63 -0.42
N GLY A 19 -11.25 15.50 0.11
CA GLY A 19 -11.74 14.24 0.65
C GLY A 19 -11.79 13.13 -0.42
N PHE A 20 -12.38 13.42 -1.58
CA PHE A 20 -12.54 12.45 -2.64
C PHE A 20 -11.22 12.07 -3.31
N SER A 21 -10.32 13.03 -3.54
CA SER A 21 -8.98 12.76 -4.08
C SER A 21 -8.16 11.89 -3.13
N THR A 22 -8.31 12.07 -1.81
CA THR A 22 -7.62 11.25 -0.81
C THR A 22 -8.10 9.81 -0.84
N ILE A 23 -9.42 9.60 -0.94
CA ILE A 23 -10.02 8.26 -1.06
C ILE A 23 -9.54 7.56 -2.34
N ILE A 24 -9.60 8.24 -3.49
CA ILE A 24 -9.14 7.66 -4.75
C ILE A 24 -7.65 7.29 -4.68
N MET A 25 -6.82 8.19 -4.16
CA MET A 25 -5.38 7.93 -4.04
C MET A 25 -5.10 6.74 -3.12
N ALA A 26 -5.84 6.60 -2.02
CA ALA A 26 -5.72 5.44 -1.14
C ALA A 26 -6.08 4.14 -1.85
N LEU A 27 -7.18 4.11 -2.62
CA LEU A 27 -7.59 2.91 -3.37
C LEU A 27 -6.56 2.51 -4.43
N ILE A 28 -5.99 3.48 -5.15
CA ILE A 28 -4.92 3.22 -6.13
C ILE A 28 -3.67 2.69 -5.42
N GLY A 29 -3.29 3.32 -4.30
CA GLY A 29 -2.16 2.91 -3.48
C GLY A 29 -2.30 1.49 -2.96
N ASP A 30 -3.47 1.12 -2.43
CA ASP A 30 -3.76 -0.21 -1.93
C ASP A 30 -3.66 -1.26 -3.04
N TYR A 31 -4.19 -0.96 -4.23
CA TYR A 31 -4.09 -1.86 -5.39
C TYR A 31 -2.62 -2.11 -5.79
N VAL A 32 -1.83 -1.05 -5.94
CA VAL A 32 -0.42 -1.16 -6.34
C VAL A 32 0.39 -1.90 -5.28
N THR A 33 0.19 -1.55 -4.01
CA THR A 33 0.93 -2.17 -2.89
C THR A 33 0.60 -3.65 -2.77
N THR A 34 -0.67 -4.04 -2.97
CA THR A 34 -1.07 -5.45 -2.96
C THR A 34 -0.34 -6.25 -4.04
N ARG A 35 -0.28 -5.72 -5.27
CA ARG A 35 0.44 -6.40 -6.37
C ARG A 35 1.93 -6.56 -6.10
N ILE A 36 2.58 -5.52 -5.58
CA ILE A 36 4.00 -5.58 -5.22
C ILE A 36 4.21 -6.61 -4.11
N ASN A 37 3.34 -6.64 -3.10
CA ASN A 37 3.45 -7.59 -1.99
C ASN A 37 3.28 -9.04 -2.45
N ASP A 38 2.37 -9.30 -3.39
CA ASP A 38 2.19 -10.63 -3.97
C ASP A 38 3.46 -11.09 -4.70
N GLU A 39 4.11 -10.21 -5.47
CA GLU A 39 5.38 -10.51 -6.12
C GLU A 39 6.50 -10.79 -5.12
N VAL A 40 6.62 -9.99 -4.05
CA VAL A 40 7.64 -10.18 -3.00
C VAL A 40 7.45 -11.54 -2.33
N LYS A 41 6.22 -11.87 -1.92
CA LYS A 41 5.92 -13.18 -1.31
C LYS A 41 6.23 -14.35 -2.23
N ALA A 42 5.93 -14.21 -3.53
CA ALA A 42 6.27 -15.24 -4.51
C ALA A 42 7.79 -15.44 -4.59
N ARG A 43 8.57 -14.36 -4.65
CA ARG A 43 10.05 -14.42 -4.67
C ARG A 43 10.60 -15.05 -3.40
N ASP A 44 10.11 -14.64 -2.24
CA ASP A 44 10.54 -15.18 -0.95
C ASP A 44 10.28 -16.69 -0.85
N SER A 45 9.12 -17.14 -1.34
CA SER A 45 8.77 -18.56 -1.36
C SER A 45 9.70 -19.40 -2.25
N ILE A 46 10.15 -18.85 -3.38
CA ILE A 46 11.09 -19.51 -4.30
C ILE A 46 12.48 -19.58 -3.67
N ILE A 47 12.93 -18.50 -3.03
CA ILE A 47 14.22 -18.46 -2.33
C ILE A 47 14.24 -19.50 -1.20
N ALA A 48 13.19 -19.55 -0.38
CA ALA A 48 13.09 -20.51 0.71
C ALA A 48 13.13 -21.98 0.21
N GLN A 49 12.48 -22.27 -0.93
CA GLN A 49 12.55 -23.60 -1.56
C GLN A 49 13.97 -23.94 -2.05
N MET A 50 14.62 -23.00 -2.74
CA MET A 50 16.01 -23.20 -3.21
C MET A 50 16.99 -23.42 -2.04
N GLU A 51 16.81 -22.69 -0.94
CA GLU A 51 17.63 -22.88 0.26
C GLU A 51 17.40 -24.24 0.91
N TYR A 52 16.14 -24.70 1.00
CA TYR A 52 15.80 -26.03 1.51
C TYR A 52 16.42 -27.14 0.65
N GLU A 53 16.32 -27.04 -0.68
CA GLU A 53 16.95 -27.99 -1.60
C GLU A 53 18.48 -27.98 -1.53
N ALA A 54 19.09 -26.79 -1.37
CA ALA A 54 20.53 -26.66 -1.23
C ALA A 54 21.04 -27.29 0.09
N GLN A 55 20.25 -27.21 1.17
CA GLN A 55 20.55 -27.87 2.44
C GLN A 55 20.40 -29.40 2.33
N GLN A 56 19.34 -29.89 1.67
CA GLN A 56 19.13 -31.32 1.42
C GLN A 56 20.25 -31.94 0.58
N LYS A 57 20.80 -31.21 -0.40
CA LYS A 57 21.93 -31.69 -1.22
C LYS A 57 23.29 -31.68 -0.50
N LYS A 58 23.41 -30.96 0.63
CA LYS A 58 24.65 -30.89 1.42
C LYS A 58 24.73 -31.97 2.51
N ASN A 59 23.61 -32.60 2.85
CA ASN A 59 23.52 -33.73 3.77
C ASN A 59 23.51 -35.05 3.00
#